data_AF-W2XXI1-F1
#
_entry.id   AF-W2XXI1-F1
#
_cell.length_a   1.000
_cell.length_b   1.000
_cell.length_c   1.000
_cell.angle_alpha   90.00
_cell.angle_beta   90.00
_cell.angle_gamma   90.00
#
_symmetry.space_group_name_H-M   'P 1'
#
loop_
_entity.id
_entity.type
_entity.pdbx_description
1 polymer ?
#
loop_
_entity_poly.entity_id
_entity_poly.type
_entity_poly.pdbx_seq_one_letter_code
_entity_poly.pdbx_strand_id
1 'polypeptide(L)'
;MRASHARLSFTSLCIETWGFYVFLDKLEKRPEMFWLGGQPDKSPRGGRQPQGPIAEDLAVLHDKDPARYEVTLENALNPAKVYAFGCPQVLSFLEFTEALNPKAIAKSRPSMTALARIRQDLTSGTKLKTSWIINPNADPWKALTSYSGVKQRRLEVMTQIADRAYELPSVDPPSQRERDRDGWHDEDADERDEDGEDKGDEAGEEEDDGGDENDSQNVHVL
;
A
#
# COMPACT_ATOMS: atom_id res chain seq x y z
N MET A 1 5.00 -5.40 -4.22
CA MET A 1 4.59 -3.97 -4.19
C MET A 1 3.36 -3.63 -5.04
N ARG A 2 3.05 -4.35 -6.13
CA ARG A 2 1.88 -4.07 -7.00
C ARG A 2 0.52 -4.15 -6.27
N ALA A 3 0.29 -5.18 -5.45
CA ALA A 3 -0.97 -5.36 -4.73
C ALA A 3 -1.33 -4.17 -3.81
N SER A 4 -0.40 -3.69 -2.96
CA SER A 4 -0.65 -2.54 -2.08
C SER A 4 -0.93 -1.26 -2.86
N HIS A 5 -0.24 -1.05 -3.98
CA HIS A 5 -0.49 0.09 -4.85
C HIS A 5 -1.89 0.05 -5.47
N ALA A 6 -2.28 -1.08 -6.07
CA ALA A 6 -3.61 -1.26 -6.66
C ALA A 6 -4.74 -1.02 -5.63
N ARG A 7 -4.55 -1.49 -4.39
CA ARG A 7 -5.48 -1.26 -3.27
C ARG A 7 -5.59 0.22 -2.90
N LEU A 8 -4.48 0.93 -2.84
CA LEU A 8 -4.47 2.37 -2.58
C LEU A 8 -5.17 3.14 -3.71
N SER A 9 -4.92 2.78 -4.96
CA SER A 9 -5.55 3.39 -6.13
C SER A 9 -7.07 3.18 -6.12
N PHE A 10 -7.54 1.95 -5.84
CA PHE A 10 -8.96 1.65 -5.68
C PHE A 10 -9.59 2.42 -4.51
N THR A 11 -8.89 2.46 -3.36
CA THR A 11 -9.34 3.23 -2.19
C THR A 11 -9.46 4.72 -2.51
N SER A 12 -8.48 5.28 -3.23
CA SER A 12 -8.49 6.67 -3.69
C SER A 12 -9.71 6.93 -4.58
N LEU A 13 -9.96 6.06 -5.57
CA LEU A 13 -11.10 6.15 -6.48
C LEU A 13 -12.43 6.19 -5.74
N CYS A 14 -12.64 5.27 -4.79
CA CYS A 14 -13.89 5.20 -4.02
C CYS A 14 -14.11 6.45 -3.16
N ILE A 15 -13.05 6.93 -2.49
CA ILE A 15 -13.11 8.14 -1.65
C ILE A 15 -13.36 9.39 -2.52
N GLU A 16 -12.71 9.48 -3.67
CA GLU A 16 -12.91 10.56 -4.64
C GLU A 16 -14.28 10.51 -5.30
N THR A 17 -14.96 9.36 -5.32
CA THR A 17 -16.31 9.23 -5.88
C THR A 17 -17.39 9.51 -4.83
N TRP A 18 -17.29 8.93 -3.63
CA TRP A 18 -18.37 8.97 -2.64
C TRP A 18 -18.08 9.82 -1.41
N GLY A 19 -16.82 10.09 -1.10
CA GLY A 19 -16.40 10.62 0.19
C GLY A 19 -16.02 9.49 1.14
N PHE A 20 -15.26 9.82 2.18
CA PHE A 20 -14.64 8.85 3.04
C PHE A 20 -15.66 8.12 3.93
N TYR A 21 -16.53 8.83 4.64
CA TYR A 21 -17.52 8.18 5.51
C TYR A 21 -18.60 7.44 4.74
N VAL A 22 -19.03 7.97 3.59
CA VAL A 22 -19.98 7.26 2.70
C VAL A 22 -19.35 5.98 2.16
N PHE A 23 -18.06 6.01 1.81
CA PHE A 23 -17.33 4.83 1.41
C PHE A 23 -17.26 3.80 2.54
N LEU A 24 -16.91 4.20 3.77
CA LEU A 24 -16.91 3.29 4.93
C LEU A 24 -18.30 2.67 5.18
N ASP A 25 -19.38 3.43 5.04
CA ASP A 25 -20.76 2.92 5.17
C ASP A 25 -21.08 1.85 4.12
N LYS A 26 -20.63 2.07 2.88
CA LYS A 26 -20.79 1.10 1.79
C LYS A 26 -20.03 -0.19 2.07
N LEU A 27 -18.82 -0.10 2.62
CA LEU A 27 -18.03 -1.29 2.98
C LEU A 27 -18.64 -2.09 4.12
N GLU A 28 -19.20 -1.45 5.15
CA GLU A 28 -19.90 -2.18 6.21
C GLU A 28 -21.11 -2.96 5.69
N LYS A 29 -21.82 -2.39 4.72
CA LYS A 29 -23.01 -3.04 4.11
C LYS A 29 -22.65 -4.14 3.11
N ARG A 30 -21.47 -4.04 2.51
CA ARG A 30 -21.00 -4.91 1.42
C ARG A 30 -19.49 -5.16 1.58
N PRO A 31 -19.08 -5.94 2.59
CA PRO A 31 -17.67 -6.17 2.90
C PRO A 31 -16.91 -6.87 1.76
N GLU A 32 -17.63 -7.61 0.90
CA GLU A 32 -17.09 -8.25 -0.29
C GLU A 32 -16.61 -7.26 -1.35
N MET A 33 -17.05 -5.99 -1.33
CA MET A 33 -16.53 -4.95 -2.24
C MET A 33 -15.08 -4.55 -1.94
N PHE A 34 -14.54 -4.96 -0.79
CA PHE A 34 -13.22 -4.56 -0.34
C PHE A 34 -12.50 -5.72 0.34
N TRP A 35 -12.52 -6.87 -0.34
CA TRP A 35 -11.60 -7.92 -0.01
C TRP A 35 -10.21 -7.57 -0.55
N LEU A 36 -9.31 -7.27 0.36
CA LEU A 36 -7.94 -6.96 -0.02
C LEU A 36 -7.11 -8.23 -0.18
N GLY A 37 -7.41 -9.33 0.50
CA GLY A 37 -6.56 -10.53 0.51
C GLY A 37 -5.22 -10.30 1.22
N GLY A 38 -4.90 -11.11 2.23
CA GLY A 38 -3.64 -10.97 2.97
C GLY A 38 -3.48 -9.65 3.76
N GLN A 39 -2.42 -9.59 4.56
CA GLN A 39 -2.05 -8.46 5.39
C GLN A 39 -0.99 -7.59 4.70
N PRO A 40 -0.94 -6.27 4.97
CA PRO A 40 0.12 -5.43 4.41
C PRO A 40 1.49 -5.95 4.85
N ASP A 41 2.45 -5.90 3.93
CA ASP A 41 3.85 -6.35 4.10
C ASP A 41 4.60 -5.63 5.25
N LYS A 42 4.05 -4.51 5.74
CA LYS A 42 4.66 -3.70 6.81
C LYS A 42 3.72 -3.58 8.00
N SER A 43 4.27 -3.81 9.19
CA SER A 43 3.65 -3.46 10.47
C SER A 43 3.77 -1.95 10.73
N PRO A 44 2.85 -1.33 11.50
CA PRO A 44 3.06 0.02 12.00
C PRO A 44 4.23 -0.01 12.97
N ARG A 45 4.95 1.10 13.10
CA ARG A 45 5.94 1.27 14.15
C ARG A 45 5.27 1.07 15.52
N GLY A 46 5.57 -0.06 16.18
CA GLY A 46 5.07 -0.42 17.52
C GLY A 46 3.77 -1.23 17.57
N GLY A 47 3.22 -1.68 16.43
CA GLY A 47 2.03 -2.54 16.37
C GLY A 47 2.33 -4.04 16.48
N ARG A 48 1.32 -4.86 16.81
CA ARG A 48 1.41 -6.32 16.70
C ARG A 48 1.72 -6.72 15.26
N GLN A 49 2.66 -7.66 15.10
CA GLN A 49 2.95 -8.26 13.80
C GLN A 49 1.66 -8.91 13.24
N PRO A 50 1.34 -8.66 11.96
CA PRO A 50 0.28 -9.34 11.26
C PRO A 50 0.50 -10.87 11.33
N GLN A 51 -0.51 -11.65 11.76
CA GLN A 51 -0.44 -13.12 11.93
C GLN A 51 -0.90 -13.93 10.69
N GLY A 52 -1.26 -13.26 9.61
CA GLY A 52 -1.79 -13.81 8.37
C GLY A 52 -0.84 -13.61 7.19
N PRO A 53 -1.11 -14.26 6.05
CA PRO A 53 -0.27 -14.21 4.86
C PRO A 53 -0.20 -12.78 4.32
N ILE A 54 0.96 -12.39 3.78
CA ILE A 54 1.15 -11.07 3.19
C ILE A 54 0.31 -10.96 1.91
N ALA A 55 -0.19 -9.76 1.68
CA ALA A 55 -0.83 -9.28 0.48
C ALA A 55 0.06 -9.46 -0.76
N GLU A 56 -0.23 -10.47 -1.57
CA GLU A 56 0.43 -10.74 -2.85
C GLU A 56 -0.52 -10.44 -4.02
N ASP A 57 0.07 -10.19 -5.20
CA ASP A 57 -0.70 -10.11 -6.44
C ASP A 57 -1.28 -11.49 -6.76
N LEU A 58 -2.54 -11.56 -7.21
CA LEU A 58 -3.22 -12.84 -7.41
C LEU A 58 -2.61 -13.66 -8.55
N ALA A 59 -2.08 -13.04 -9.60
CA ALA A 59 -1.41 -13.74 -10.69
C ALA A 59 -0.07 -14.32 -10.20
N VAL A 60 0.72 -13.51 -9.49
CA VAL A 60 1.96 -13.97 -8.87
C VAL A 60 1.71 -15.09 -7.86
N LEU A 61 0.62 -14.99 -7.09
CA LEU A 61 0.22 -16.01 -6.12
C LEU A 61 -0.17 -17.32 -6.81
N HIS A 62 -0.93 -17.25 -7.90
CA HIS A 62 -1.30 -18.42 -8.69
C HIS A 62 -0.06 -19.19 -9.17
N ASP A 63 0.93 -18.48 -9.72
CA ASP A 63 2.10 -19.11 -10.31
C ASP A 63 3.05 -19.68 -9.25
N LYS A 64 3.17 -19.01 -8.10
CA LYS A 64 4.07 -19.39 -7.00
C LYS A 64 3.49 -20.47 -6.08
N ASP A 65 2.19 -20.41 -5.79
CA ASP A 65 1.50 -21.28 -4.84
C ASP A 65 0.01 -21.45 -5.21
N PRO A 66 -0.29 -22.36 -6.18
CA PRO A 66 -1.65 -22.60 -6.66
C PRO A 66 -2.61 -23.05 -5.55
N ALA A 67 -2.14 -23.83 -4.58
CA ALA A 67 -2.97 -24.29 -3.47
C ALA A 67 -3.41 -23.13 -2.57
N ARG A 68 -2.49 -22.21 -2.25
CA ARG A 68 -2.82 -20.99 -1.50
C ARG A 68 -3.67 -20.03 -2.31
N TYR A 69 -3.48 -19.95 -3.64
CA TYR A 69 -4.35 -19.18 -4.54
C TYR A 69 -5.81 -19.63 -4.44
N GLU A 70 -6.09 -20.92 -4.61
CA GLU A 70 -7.45 -21.47 -4.55
C GLU A 70 -8.13 -21.19 -3.20
N VAL A 71 -7.41 -21.47 -2.10
CA VAL A 71 -7.92 -21.15 -0.75
C VAL A 71 -8.17 -19.65 -0.58
N THR A 72 -7.30 -18.81 -1.15
CA THR A 72 -7.43 -17.35 -1.11
C THR A 72 -8.69 -16.88 -1.85
N LEU A 73 -8.99 -17.45 -3.02
CA LEU A 73 -10.24 -17.19 -3.75
C LEU A 73 -11.48 -17.72 -3.02
N GLU A 74 -11.46 -18.95 -2.50
CA GLU A 74 -12.59 -19.51 -1.73
C GLU A 74 -12.95 -18.63 -0.52
N ASN A 75 -11.94 -18.08 0.16
CA ASN A 75 -12.16 -17.18 1.28
C ASN A 75 -12.70 -15.81 0.85
N ALA A 76 -12.28 -15.30 -0.32
CA ALA A 76 -12.80 -14.06 -0.90
C ALA A 76 -14.29 -14.16 -1.23
N LEU A 77 -14.68 -15.30 -1.78
CA LEU A 77 -16.05 -15.59 -2.22
C LEU A 77 -16.98 -15.93 -1.06
N ASN A 78 -16.44 -16.15 0.14
CA ASN A 78 -17.22 -16.44 1.34
C ASN A 78 -17.32 -15.21 2.26
N PRO A 79 -18.49 -14.56 2.36
CA PRO A 79 -18.66 -13.38 3.23
C PRO A 79 -18.30 -13.62 4.70
N ALA A 80 -18.41 -14.86 5.20
CA ALA A 80 -18.03 -15.20 6.56
C ALA A 80 -16.50 -15.31 6.76
N LYS A 81 -15.74 -15.45 5.67
CA LYS A 81 -14.28 -15.64 5.67
C LYS A 81 -13.50 -14.52 4.98
N VAL A 82 -14.19 -13.49 4.46
CA VAL A 82 -13.56 -12.35 3.76
C VAL A 82 -12.49 -11.65 4.61
N TYR A 83 -12.60 -11.72 5.95
CA TYR A 83 -11.63 -11.15 6.89
C TYR A 83 -10.61 -12.14 7.47
N ALA A 84 -10.68 -13.43 7.12
CA ALA A 84 -9.87 -14.47 7.75
C ALA A 84 -8.35 -14.24 7.58
N PHE A 85 -7.94 -13.52 6.53
CA PHE A 85 -6.53 -13.27 6.20
C PHE A 85 -6.20 -11.80 5.91
N GLY A 86 -7.15 -10.88 6.07
CA GLY A 86 -7.04 -9.50 5.58
C GLY A 86 -6.85 -8.44 6.67
N CYS A 87 -6.52 -7.22 6.24
CA CYS A 87 -6.81 -6.04 7.05
C CYS A 87 -8.33 -5.95 7.25
N PRO A 88 -8.84 -5.99 8.49
CA PRO A 88 -10.28 -6.10 8.72
C PRO A 88 -11.03 -4.82 8.29
N GLN A 89 -10.31 -3.70 8.12
CA GLN A 89 -10.90 -2.38 7.88
C GLN A 89 -9.96 -1.48 7.04
N VAL A 90 -10.53 -0.68 6.14
CA VAL A 90 -9.83 0.38 5.37
C VAL A 90 -9.00 1.28 6.28
N LEU A 91 -9.53 1.60 7.46
CA LEU A 91 -8.86 2.47 8.43
C LEU A 91 -7.49 1.92 8.82
N SER A 92 -7.45 0.64 9.20
CA SER A 92 -6.21 -0.01 9.56
C SER A 92 -5.27 -0.08 8.37
N PHE A 93 -5.77 -0.41 7.17
CA PHE A 93 -4.95 -0.42 5.96
C PHE A 93 -4.25 0.92 5.69
N LEU A 94 -4.98 2.04 5.81
CA LEU A 94 -4.43 3.39 5.60
C LEU A 94 -3.36 3.75 6.66
N GLU A 95 -3.54 3.29 7.89
CA GLU A 95 -2.56 3.47 8.98
C GLU A 95 -1.31 2.59 8.77
N PHE A 96 -1.49 1.29 8.50
CA PHE A 96 -0.40 0.32 8.30
C PHE A 96 0.50 0.69 7.13
N THR A 97 -0.08 1.24 6.07
CA THR A 97 0.68 1.63 4.86
C THR A 97 1.28 3.03 4.96
N GLU A 98 1.08 3.74 6.08
CA GLU A 98 1.45 5.15 6.27
C GLU A 98 0.90 6.08 5.16
N ALA A 99 -0.14 5.62 4.46
CA ALA A 99 -0.62 6.23 3.22
C ALA A 99 -1.33 7.57 3.44
N LEU A 100 -1.65 7.90 4.70
CA LEU A 100 -2.21 9.18 5.09
C LEU A 100 -1.18 10.31 5.12
N ASN A 101 0.13 10.00 5.03
CA ASN A 101 1.18 11.01 4.97
C ASN A 101 1.12 11.78 3.63
N PRO A 102 0.73 13.07 3.62
CA PRO A 102 0.58 13.83 2.37
C PRO A 102 1.91 14.07 1.63
N LYS A 103 3.04 13.91 2.33
CA LYS A 103 4.39 14.07 1.77
C LYS A 103 4.95 12.76 1.19
N ALA A 104 4.27 11.63 1.35
CA ALA A 104 4.70 10.39 0.73
C ALA A 104 4.68 10.49 -0.80
N ILE A 105 5.49 9.68 -1.46
CA ILE A 105 5.48 9.57 -2.93
C ILE A 105 4.09 9.15 -3.42
N ALA A 106 3.67 9.66 -4.58
CA ALA A 106 2.30 9.49 -5.05
C ALA A 106 1.85 8.01 -5.14
N LYS A 107 2.75 7.10 -5.52
CA LYS A 107 2.45 5.65 -5.59
C LYS A 107 2.16 4.98 -4.25
N SER A 108 2.47 5.63 -3.13
CA SER A 108 2.35 5.07 -1.78
C SER A 108 1.27 5.77 -0.95
N ARG A 109 0.45 6.64 -1.56
CA ARG A 109 -0.65 7.34 -0.89
C ARG A 109 -1.85 7.53 -1.81
N PRO A 110 -3.05 7.78 -1.26
CA PRO A 110 -4.16 8.27 -2.06
C PRO A 110 -3.82 9.60 -2.73
N SER A 111 -4.59 9.94 -3.76
CA SER A 111 -4.47 11.23 -4.44
C SER A 111 -4.68 12.39 -3.46
N MET A 112 -4.21 13.59 -3.82
CA MET A 112 -4.45 14.77 -2.98
C MET A 112 -5.94 15.09 -2.86
N THR A 113 -6.75 14.76 -3.88
CA THR A 113 -8.21 14.87 -3.84
C THR A 113 -8.82 13.91 -2.82
N ALA A 114 -8.38 12.64 -2.82
CA ALA A 114 -8.83 11.66 -1.83
C ALA A 114 -8.46 12.09 -0.40
N LEU A 115 -7.20 12.51 -0.18
CA LEU A 115 -6.76 13.05 1.11
C LEU A 115 -7.57 14.27 1.56
N ALA A 116 -7.94 15.15 0.63
CA ALA A 116 -8.80 16.30 0.89
C ALA A 116 -10.22 15.90 1.27
N ARG A 117 -10.79 14.88 0.61
CA ARG A 117 -12.13 14.31 0.91
C ARG A 117 -12.13 13.61 2.28
N ILE A 118 -11.07 12.86 2.63
CA ILE A 118 -10.87 12.32 3.98
C ILE A 118 -10.87 13.46 5.00
N ARG A 119 -10.04 14.49 4.78
CA ARG A 119 -9.99 15.65 5.68
C ARG A 119 -11.35 16.32 5.85
N GLN A 120 -12.11 16.49 4.76
CA GLN A 120 -13.44 17.09 4.82
C GLN A 120 -14.33 16.34 5.81
N ASP A 121 -14.41 15.01 5.68
CA ASP A 121 -15.25 14.18 6.51
C ASP A 121 -14.79 14.20 7.98
N LEU A 122 -13.48 14.12 8.22
CA LEU A 122 -12.88 14.24 9.56
C LEU A 122 -13.23 15.56 10.27
N THR A 123 -13.40 16.64 9.51
CA THR A 123 -13.64 17.99 10.04
C THR A 123 -15.08 18.46 9.91
N SER A 124 -15.97 17.61 9.36
CA SER A 124 -17.37 17.94 9.11
C SER A 124 -18.25 18.02 10.37
N GLY A 125 -17.75 17.52 11.52
CA GLY A 125 -18.55 17.37 12.74
C GLY A 125 -19.56 16.22 12.67
N THR A 126 -19.54 15.42 11.61
CA THR A 126 -20.41 14.23 11.48
C THR A 126 -20.11 13.25 12.60
N LYS A 127 -21.17 12.77 13.28
CA LYS A 127 -21.04 11.76 14.33
C LYS A 127 -20.57 10.44 13.72
N LEU A 128 -19.42 9.97 14.18
CA LEU A 128 -18.85 8.68 13.77
C LEU A 128 -19.63 7.51 14.38
N LYS A 129 -19.75 6.42 13.62
CA LYS A 129 -20.11 5.11 14.18
C LYS A 129 -18.99 4.64 15.11
N THR A 130 -19.32 3.88 16.14
CA THR A 130 -18.34 3.36 17.11
C THR A 130 -17.26 2.50 16.42
N SER A 131 -17.62 1.78 15.36
CA SER A 131 -16.71 0.98 14.52
C SER A 131 -15.71 1.81 13.71
N TRP A 132 -15.94 3.12 13.55
CA TRP A 132 -15.09 4.04 12.79
C TRP A 132 -14.32 5.02 13.68
N ILE A 133 -14.33 4.80 15.00
CA ILE A 133 -13.59 5.67 15.92
C ILE A 133 -12.10 5.52 15.61
N ILE A 134 -11.59 6.52 14.91
CA ILE A 134 -10.17 6.79 14.74
C ILE A 134 -9.67 7.54 15.97
N ASN A 135 -8.37 7.42 16.27
CA ASN A 135 -7.71 8.34 17.18
C ASN A 135 -7.25 9.57 16.37
N PRO A 136 -7.97 10.71 16.39
CA PRO A 136 -7.60 11.88 15.60
C PRO A 136 -6.26 12.50 16.03
N ASN A 137 -5.80 12.18 17.24
CA ASN A 137 -4.52 12.64 17.77
C ASN A 137 -3.35 11.72 17.39
N ALA A 138 -3.61 10.55 16.81
CA ALA A 138 -2.54 9.72 16.28
C ALA A 138 -1.86 10.44 15.10
N ASP A 139 -0.54 10.32 15.04
CA ASP A 139 0.32 11.06 14.11
C ASP A 139 -0.15 11.05 12.65
N PRO A 140 -0.58 9.92 12.03
CA PRO A 140 -0.98 9.93 10.62
C PRO A 140 -2.22 10.81 10.37
N TRP A 141 -3.23 10.75 11.23
CA TRP A 141 -4.45 11.57 11.11
C TRP A 141 -4.19 13.05 11.42
N LYS A 142 -3.37 13.31 12.44
CA LYS A 142 -2.97 14.67 12.83
C LYS A 142 -2.12 15.34 11.74
N ALA A 143 -1.18 14.60 11.14
CA ALA A 143 -0.36 15.09 10.04
C ALA A 143 -1.21 15.44 8.81
N LEU A 144 -2.13 14.54 8.42
CA LEU A 144 -3.07 14.75 7.32
C LEU A 144 -3.91 16.02 7.53
N THR A 145 -4.50 16.18 8.72
CA THR A 145 -5.39 17.30 9.02
C THR A 145 -4.65 18.64 9.16
N SER A 146 -3.37 18.62 9.53
CA SER A 146 -2.58 19.84 9.72
C SER A 146 -1.95 20.37 8.43
N TYR A 147 -1.72 19.50 7.44
CA TYR A 147 -0.99 19.82 6.21
C TYR A 147 -1.70 20.87 5.32
N SER A 148 -0.97 21.93 4.93
CA SER A 148 -1.53 23.07 4.19
C SER A 148 -2.03 22.71 2.79
N GLY A 149 -1.30 21.87 2.05
CA GLY A 149 -1.70 21.45 0.70
C GLY A 149 -3.04 20.69 0.69
N VAL A 150 -3.29 19.86 1.69
CA VAL A 150 -4.58 19.14 1.85
C VAL A 150 -5.69 20.12 2.25
N LYS A 151 -5.40 21.12 3.11
CA LYS A 151 -6.36 22.17 3.47
C LYS A 151 -6.80 22.97 2.24
N GLN A 152 -5.85 23.40 1.41
CA GLN A 152 -6.13 24.14 0.19
C GLN A 152 -6.92 23.29 -0.80
N ARG A 153 -6.45 22.07 -1.08
CA ARG A 153 -7.13 21.15 -2.00
C ARG A 153 -8.57 20.85 -1.56
N ARG A 154 -8.82 20.73 -0.25
CA ARG A 154 -10.17 20.58 0.29
C ARG A 154 -11.07 21.74 -0.09
N LEU A 155 -10.59 22.99 0.06
CA LEU A 155 -11.40 24.16 -0.31
C LEU A 155 -11.72 24.16 -1.81
N GLU A 156 -10.74 23.87 -2.65
CA GLU A 156 -10.92 23.76 -4.10
C GLU A 156 -11.95 22.68 -4.47
N VAL A 157 -11.78 21.46 -3.98
CA VAL A 157 -12.66 20.32 -4.28
C VAL A 157 -14.08 20.58 -3.78
N MET A 158 -14.25 21.12 -2.57
CA MET A 158 -15.59 21.41 -2.06
C MET A 158 -16.28 22.55 -2.81
N THR A 159 -15.51 23.52 -3.33
CA THR A 159 -16.04 24.56 -4.23
C THR A 159 -16.49 23.93 -5.54
N GLN A 160 -15.66 23.10 -6.17
CA GLN A 160 -16.02 22.37 -7.40
C GLN A 160 -17.29 21.50 -7.20
N ILE A 161 -17.43 20.82 -6.07
CA ILE A 161 -18.62 20.02 -5.76
C ILE A 161 -19.86 20.93 -5.63
N ALA A 162 -19.74 22.06 -4.92
CA ALA A 162 -20.84 23.01 -4.76
C ALA A 162 -21.28 23.62 -6.10
N ASP A 163 -20.32 23.94 -6.96
CA ASP A 163 -20.53 24.52 -8.27
C ASP A 163 -20.90 23.47 -9.34
N ARG A 164 -20.97 22.18 -8.97
CA ARG A 164 -21.19 21.04 -9.87
C ARG A 164 -20.14 20.93 -11.00
N ALA A 165 -18.96 21.49 -10.77
CA ALA A 165 -17.80 21.43 -11.65
C ALA A 165 -16.84 20.28 -11.28
N TYR A 166 -17.14 19.53 -10.22
CA TYR A 166 -16.31 18.39 -9.82
C TYR A 166 -16.48 17.21 -10.76
N GLU A 167 -15.41 16.86 -11.46
CA GLU A 167 -15.35 15.67 -12.30
C GLU A 167 -15.06 14.43 -11.44
N LEU A 168 -15.89 13.40 -11.60
CA LEU A 168 -15.66 12.13 -10.95
C LEU A 168 -14.44 11.44 -11.58
N PRO A 169 -13.61 10.77 -10.77
CA PRO A 169 -12.49 10.01 -11.32
C PRO A 169 -13.04 8.90 -12.23
N SER A 170 -12.49 8.82 -13.43
CA SER A 170 -12.79 7.76 -14.40
C SER A 170 -11.65 6.76 -14.44
N VAL A 171 -11.97 5.50 -14.70
CA VAL A 171 -10.99 4.44 -14.98
C VAL A 171 -11.18 4.06 -16.44
N ASP A 172 -10.07 3.92 -17.16
CA ASP A 172 -10.13 3.48 -18.55
C ASP A 172 -10.74 2.07 -18.63
N PRO A 173 -11.62 1.80 -19.60
CA PRO A 173 -12.10 0.45 -19.80
C PRO A 173 -10.93 -0.48 -20.12
N PRO A 174 -11.02 -1.78 -19.76
CA PRO A 174 -9.99 -2.74 -20.13
C PRO A 174 -9.72 -2.68 -21.63
N SER A 175 -8.45 -2.54 -21.99
CA SER A 175 -7.95 -2.54 -23.36
C SER A 175 -8.27 -3.86 -24.05
N GLN A 176 -8.27 -3.87 -25.38
CA GLN A 176 -8.49 -5.09 -26.15
C GLN A 176 -7.43 -6.15 -25.83
N ARG A 177 -6.17 -5.74 -25.62
CA ARG A 177 -5.07 -6.62 -25.18
C ARG A 177 -5.34 -7.29 -23.83
N GLU A 178 -5.92 -6.56 -22.87
CA GLU A 178 -6.27 -7.14 -21.56
C GLU A 178 -7.45 -8.10 -21.65
N ARG A 179 -8.38 -7.87 -22.60
CA ARG A 179 -9.54 -8.75 -22.83
C ARG A 179 -9.17 -10.03 -23.56
N ASP A 180 -8.27 -9.93 -24.54
CA ASP A 180 -7.84 -11.03 -25.40
C ASP A 180 -6.69 -11.84 -24.76
N ARG A 181 -6.33 -11.54 -23.50
CA ARG A 181 -5.31 -12.29 -22.77
C ARG A 181 -5.87 -13.66 -22.36
N ASP A 182 -5.82 -14.61 -23.28
CA ASP A 182 -6.27 -16.01 -23.10
C ASP A 182 -5.32 -16.87 -22.23
N GLY A 183 -4.36 -16.25 -21.53
CA GLY A 183 -3.43 -16.94 -20.64
C GLY A 183 -2.74 -15.99 -19.67
N TRP A 184 -2.77 -16.34 -18.39
CA TRP A 184 -2.05 -15.66 -17.31
C TRP A 184 -0.54 -15.95 -17.41
N HIS A 185 0.13 -15.45 -18.45
CA HIS A 185 1.60 -15.48 -18.52
C HIS A 185 2.16 -14.08 -18.31
N ASP A 186 2.95 -13.92 -17.25
CA ASP A 186 3.60 -12.69 -16.81
C ASP A 186 4.77 -12.35 -17.75
N GLU A 187 4.60 -11.33 -18.58
CA GLU A 187 5.72 -10.69 -19.27
C GLU A 187 5.95 -9.35 -18.58
N ASP A 188 6.67 -9.37 -17.46
CA ASP A 188 7.27 -8.19 -16.80
C ASP A 188 8.35 -8.66 -15.79
N ALA A 189 9.12 -9.69 -16.14
CA ALA A 189 10.22 -10.19 -15.31
C ALA A 189 11.62 -9.70 -15.76
N ASP A 190 11.69 -8.80 -16.74
CA ASP A 190 12.97 -8.34 -17.31
C ASP A 190 13.17 -6.83 -17.13
N GLU A 191 13.17 -6.35 -15.89
CA GLU A 191 14.12 -5.29 -15.52
C GLU A 191 15.40 -6.00 -15.08
N ARG A 192 16.17 -6.51 -16.05
CA ARG A 192 17.57 -6.88 -15.80
C ARG A 192 18.32 -5.59 -15.49
N ASP A 193 18.92 -5.55 -14.31
CA ASP A 193 19.99 -4.62 -13.99
C ASP A 193 21.04 -4.70 -15.11
N GLU A 194 21.21 -3.59 -15.85
CA GLU A 194 22.34 -3.41 -16.75
C GLU A 194 23.59 -3.20 -15.89
N ASP A 195 24.15 -4.30 -15.39
CA ASP A 195 25.52 -4.33 -14.87
C ASP A 195 26.45 -4.18 -16.08
N GLY A 196 26.90 -2.94 -16.28
CA GLY A 196 27.87 -2.57 -17.29
C GLY A 196 29.21 -3.27 -17.10
N GLU A 197 29.51 -4.12 -18.07
CA GLU A 197 30.81 -4.45 -18.67
C GLU A 197 32.00 -4.71 -17.72
N ASP A 198 32.24 -6.02 -17.56
CA ASP A 198 33.57 -6.60 -17.50
C ASP A 198 34.48 -6.10 -18.64
N LYS A 199 35.61 -5.50 -18.28
CA LYS A 199 36.82 -5.44 -19.11
C LYS A 199 38.03 -5.69 -18.23
N GLY A 200 38.51 -6.93 -18.25
CA GLY A 200 39.90 -7.23 -17.99
C GLY A 200 40.81 -6.63 -19.07
N ASP A 201 41.97 -6.12 -18.67
CA ASP A 201 43.25 -6.76 -19.00
C ASP A 201 44.45 -6.11 -18.26
N GLU A 202 45.15 -7.00 -17.56
CA GLU A 202 46.60 -7.18 -17.31
C GLU A 202 47.63 -6.04 -17.14
N ALA A 203 48.46 -6.26 -16.10
CA ALA A 203 49.93 -6.23 -16.03
C ALA A 203 50.70 -5.03 -15.41
N GLY A 204 51.69 -5.39 -14.57
CA GLY A 204 52.83 -4.59 -14.08
C GLY A 204 52.91 -4.52 -12.55
N GLU A 205 53.68 -5.40 -11.87
CA GLU A 205 55.05 -5.16 -11.31
C GLU A 205 55.09 -4.03 -10.25
N GLU A 206 55.75 -4.08 -9.10
CA GLU A 206 56.56 -5.00 -8.30
C GLU A 206 56.75 -4.28 -6.92
N GLU A 207 57.11 -5.01 -5.85
CA GLU A 207 57.86 -4.53 -4.66
C GLU A 207 57.14 -3.52 -3.70
N ASP A 208 57.33 -3.47 -2.37
CA ASP A 208 58.20 -4.10 -1.36
C ASP A 208 57.70 -3.68 0.05
N ASP A 209 58.12 -4.47 1.04
CA ASP A 209 58.38 -4.23 2.48
C ASP A 209 57.31 -3.76 3.47
N GLY A 210 57.43 -4.32 4.69
CA GLY A 210 57.07 -3.63 5.94
C GLY A 210 56.15 -4.43 6.87
N GLY A 211 56.75 -5.17 7.79
CA GLY A 211 56.08 -6.06 8.75
C GLY A 211 55.12 -5.41 9.74
N ASP A 212 54.40 -6.25 10.48
CA ASP A 212 54.51 -6.22 11.93
C ASP A 212 54.08 -7.56 12.54
N GLU A 213 54.92 -8.03 13.45
CA GLU A 213 54.72 -9.21 14.28
C GLU A 213 53.63 -8.92 15.31
N ASN A 214 52.76 -9.89 15.61
CA ASN A 214 52.20 -9.95 16.95
C ASN A 214 51.95 -11.40 17.38
N ASP A 215 53.02 -12.00 17.88
CA ASP A 215 52.97 -13.03 18.89
C ASP A 215 52.40 -12.43 20.19
N SER A 216 51.33 -13.02 20.72
CA SER A 216 51.30 -13.45 22.13
C SER A 216 49.94 -14.03 22.49
N GLN A 217 49.95 -15.36 22.58
CA GLN A 217 49.11 -16.14 23.47
C GLN A 217 49.29 -15.63 24.91
N ASN A 218 48.19 -15.51 25.68
CA ASN A 218 48.30 -15.67 27.13
C ASN A 218 47.06 -16.35 27.72
N VAL A 219 47.20 -17.67 27.89
CA VAL A 219 46.85 -18.55 29.02
C VAL A 219 45.53 -18.37 29.80
N HIS A 220 44.80 -19.50 29.83
CA HIS A 220 43.84 -20.00 30.83
C HIS A 220 44.10 -19.61 32.31
N VAL A 221 43.05 -19.66 33.15
CA VAL A 221 42.78 -20.76 34.12
C VAL A 221 41.62 -20.38 35.07
N LEU A 222 40.66 -21.32 35.18
CA LEU A 222 39.60 -21.59 36.18
C LEU A 222 38.54 -20.52 36.51
#